data_AF-A0AAW6BBS5-F1
#
_entry.id   AF-A0AAW6BBS5-F1
#
_cell.length_a   1.000
_cell.length_b   1.000
_cell.length_c   1.000
_cell.angle_alpha   90.00
_cell.angle_beta   90.00
_cell.angle_gamma   90.00
#
_symmetry.space_group_name_H-M   'P 1'
#
loop_
_entity.id
_entity.type
_entity.pdbx_description
1 polymer ?
#
loop_
_entity_poly.entity_id
_entity_poly.type
_entity_poly.pdbx_seq_one_letter_code
_entity_poly.pdbx_strand_id
1 'polypeptide(L)'
;MQESQPDYDKQFGRSFDYPKYTAKYDTNTDFSLRELLLLIWWGKIKKGRLTTAKIPKYFIFTYNLNVPKVTQKFIDKGWLVQEDDRYFLSKEANQVTDFYSDLWEMHQADNFPICLDEDFPNWNHGKLLITFY
;
A
#
# COMPACT_ATOMS: atom_id res chain seq x y z
N MET A 1 31.43 19.48 16.81
CA MET A 1 30.07 20.04 16.75
C MET A 1 29.20 18.91 16.25
N GLN A 2 28.29 18.41 17.09
CA GLN A 2 27.37 17.34 16.71
C GLN A 2 26.28 18.02 15.90
N GLU A 3 26.23 17.78 14.58
CA GLU A 3 25.14 18.27 13.75
C GLU A 3 23.84 17.76 14.36
N SER A 4 23.03 18.68 14.89
CA SER A 4 21.71 18.37 15.40
C SER A 4 20.90 17.80 14.26
N GLN A 5 20.49 16.54 14.36
CA GLN A 5 19.56 15.93 13.40
C GLN A 5 18.37 16.88 13.20
N PRO A 6 17.83 16.98 11.97
CA PRO A 6 16.64 17.78 11.70
C PRO A 6 15.54 17.39 12.68
N ASP A 7 14.90 18.39 13.30
CA ASP A 7 13.73 18.18 14.13
C ASP A 7 12.53 17.92 13.19
N TYR A 8 12.34 16.65 12.83
CA TYR A 8 11.30 16.21 11.90
C TYR A 8 9.90 16.53 12.40
N ASP A 9 9.67 16.53 13.72
CA ASP A 9 8.40 16.92 14.32
C ASP A 9 8.09 18.38 14.02
N LYS A 10 9.08 19.28 14.11
CA LYS A 10 8.92 20.68 13.71
C LYS A 10 8.74 20.89 12.21
N GLN A 11 9.31 20.02 11.37
CA GLN A 11 9.29 20.19 9.92
C GLN A 11 8.06 19.55 9.25
N PHE A 12 7.59 18.41 9.75
CA PHE A 12 6.54 17.60 9.12
C PHE A 12 5.35 17.33 10.04
N GLY A 13 5.40 17.78 11.31
CA GLY A 13 4.35 17.52 12.30
C GLY A 13 4.29 16.06 12.76
N ARG A 14 5.28 15.24 12.39
CA ARG A 14 5.35 13.80 12.70
C ARG A 14 6.80 13.35 12.87
N SER A 15 6.98 12.38 13.76
CA SER A 15 8.30 11.80 14.01
C SER A 15 8.74 10.94 12.83
N PHE A 16 10.04 10.76 12.70
CA PHE A 16 10.63 9.88 11.69
C PHE A 16 10.17 8.42 11.85
N ASP A 17 9.87 7.98 13.07
CA ASP A 17 9.40 6.63 13.40
C ASP A 17 7.87 6.47 13.34
N TYR A 18 7.16 7.45 12.75
CA TYR A 18 5.70 7.39 12.64
C TYR A 18 5.24 6.09 11.97
N PRO A 19 4.22 5.40 12.52
CA PRO A 19 3.78 4.12 11.98
C PRO A 19 3.30 4.26 10.54
N LYS A 20 3.72 3.33 9.67
CA LYS A 20 3.33 3.32 8.25
C LYS A 20 1.86 2.96 8.01
N TYR A 21 1.17 2.46 9.03
CA TYR A 21 -0.25 2.11 9.02
C TYR A 21 -0.77 2.00 10.46
N THR A 22 -2.07 2.18 10.66
CA THR A 22 -2.76 2.02 11.95
C THR A 22 -3.91 1.00 11.90
N ALA A 23 -4.28 0.52 10.71
CA ALA A 23 -5.43 -0.37 10.49
C ALA A 23 -6.78 0.19 11.00
N LYS A 24 -6.91 1.52 11.04
CA LYS A 24 -8.12 2.23 11.48
C LYS A 24 -9.02 2.65 10.32
N TYR A 25 -8.49 2.71 9.10
CA TYR A 25 -9.27 3.13 7.95
C TYR A 25 -10.27 2.04 7.55
N ASP A 26 -11.55 2.39 7.51
CA ASP A 26 -12.59 1.51 7.01
C ASP A 26 -12.62 1.54 5.48
N THR A 27 -12.15 0.46 4.87
CA THR A 27 -12.09 0.30 3.42
C THR A 27 -13.45 -0.05 2.81
N ASN A 28 -14.47 -0.33 3.63
CA ASN A 28 -15.71 -0.99 3.23
C ASN A 28 -15.44 -2.32 2.50
N THR A 29 -14.32 -2.98 2.78
CA THR A 29 -13.95 -4.30 2.27
C THR A 29 -13.50 -5.20 3.43
N ASP A 30 -13.29 -6.49 3.15
CA ASP A 30 -12.72 -7.43 4.12
C ASP A 30 -11.20 -7.25 4.34
N PHE A 31 -10.59 -6.20 3.78
CA PHE A 31 -9.15 -5.97 3.74
C PHE A 31 -8.75 -4.59 4.24
N SER A 32 -7.66 -4.52 5.00
CA SER A 32 -7.02 -3.26 5.37
C SER A 32 -6.27 -2.62 4.19
N LEU A 33 -5.96 -1.32 4.27
CA LEU A 33 -5.20 -0.62 3.20
C LEU A 33 -3.85 -1.28 2.87
N ARG A 34 -3.14 -1.80 3.89
CA ARG A 34 -1.88 -2.54 3.67
C ARG A 34 -2.10 -3.87 2.93
N GLU A 35 -3.21 -4.55 3.16
CA GLU A 35 -3.58 -5.75 2.39
C GLU A 35 -3.96 -5.34 0.96
N LEU A 36 -4.74 -4.28 0.77
CA LEU A 36 -5.08 -3.76 -0.56
C LEU A 36 -3.85 -3.30 -1.35
N LEU A 37 -2.83 -2.75 -0.70
CA LEU A 37 -1.54 -2.45 -1.33
C LEU A 37 -0.87 -3.70 -1.90
N LEU A 38 -0.98 -4.85 -1.23
CA LEU A 38 -0.49 -6.14 -1.74
C LEU A 38 -1.31 -6.60 -2.96
N LEU A 39 -2.62 -6.40 -2.96
CA LEU A 39 -3.48 -6.70 -4.12
C LEU A 39 -3.08 -5.84 -5.34
N ILE A 40 -2.83 -4.55 -5.14
CA ILE A 40 -2.33 -3.63 -6.18
C ILE A 40 -0.99 -4.13 -6.73
N TRP A 41 -0.08 -4.58 -5.84
CA TRP A 41 1.18 -5.16 -6.27
C TRP A 41 1.01 -6.41 -7.14
N TRP A 42 0.08 -7.30 -6.79
CA TRP A 42 -0.28 -8.46 -7.63
C TRP A 42 -0.79 -8.02 -9.00
N GLY A 43 -1.69 -7.03 -9.06
CA GLY A 43 -2.32 -6.52 -10.29
C GLY A 43 -1.47 -5.59 -11.17
N LYS A 44 -0.34 -5.08 -10.69
CA LYS A 44 0.53 -4.14 -11.43
C LYS A 44 1.02 -4.66 -12.78
N ILE A 45 1.08 -5.97 -13.00
CA ILE A 45 1.57 -6.57 -14.26
C ILE A 45 0.37 -6.99 -15.11
N LYS A 46 0.17 -6.30 -16.25
CA LYS A 46 -0.94 -6.57 -17.19
C LYS A 46 -1.00 -8.02 -17.69
N LYS A 47 0.15 -8.67 -17.83
CA LYS A 47 0.25 -10.09 -18.27
C LYS A 47 0.13 -11.08 -17.11
N GLY A 48 -0.40 -10.65 -15.96
CA GLY A 48 -0.39 -11.43 -14.73
C GLY A 48 1.00 -11.53 -14.13
N ARG A 49 1.05 -11.73 -12.82
CA ARG A 49 2.29 -11.90 -12.07
C ARG A 49 2.50 -13.39 -11.79
N LEU A 50 3.74 -13.88 -11.92
CA LEU A 50 4.05 -15.28 -11.63
C LEU A 50 3.63 -15.66 -10.21
N THR A 51 3.05 -16.85 -10.02
CA THR A 51 2.69 -17.39 -8.71
C THR A 51 3.90 -17.57 -7.80
N THR A 52 5.09 -17.72 -8.40
CA THR A 52 6.40 -17.83 -7.74
C THR A 52 7.12 -16.48 -7.57
N ALA A 53 6.47 -15.36 -7.91
CA ALA A 53 7.10 -14.05 -7.83
C ALA A 53 7.58 -13.74 -6.40
N LYS A 54 8.83 -13.31 -6.29
CA LYS A 54 9.40 -12.90 -5.00
C LYS A 54 8.70 -11.66 -4.49
N ILE A 55 8.02 -11.80 -3.36
CA ILE A 55 7.36 -10.69 -2.68
C ILE A 55 8.40 -9.68 -2.16
N PRO A 56 8.20 -8.37 -2.38
CA PRO A 56 9.02 -7.33 -1.79
C PRO A 56 9.04 -7.39 -0.26
N LYS A 57 10.23 -7.22 0.30
CA LYS A 57 10.48 -7.33 1.75
C LYS A 57 9.67 -6.32 2.58
N TYR A 58 9.33 -5.16 2.03
CA TYR A 58 8.57 -4.13 2.75
C TYR A 58 7.16 -4.59 3.17
N PHE A 59 6.54 -5.52 2.44
CA PHE A 59 5.25 -6.08 2.87
C PHE A 59 5.36 -6.81 4.22
N ILE A 60 6.52 -7.41 4.48
CA ILE A 60 6.79 -8.15 5.71
C ILE A 60 7.32 -7.20 6.79
N PHE A 61 8.39 -6.44 6.52
CA PHE A 61 9.05 -5.65 7.55
C PHE A 61 8.41 -4.30 7.83
N THR A 62 7.84 -3.66 6.81
CA THR A 62 7.23 -2.32 6.94
C THR A 62 5.75 -2.43 7.26
N TYR A 63 5.03 -3.29 6.56
CA TYR A 63 3.57 -3.44 6.71
C TYR A 63 3.15 -4.61 7.60
N ASN A 64 4.10 -5.41 8.10
CA ASN A 64 3.84 -6.55 8.99
C ASN A 64 2.72 -7.48 8.46
N LEU A 65 2.75 -7.79 7.16
CA LEU A 65 1.78 -8.68 6.54
C LEU A 65 2.26 -10.13 6.61
N ASN A 66 1.33 -11.02 6.94
CA ASN A 66 1.46 -12.44 6.61
C ASN A 66 1.05 -12.62 5.14
N VAL A 67 2.00 -12.40 4.23
CA VAL A 67 1.73 -12.36 2.78
C VAL A 67 1.08 -13.64 2.24
N PRO A 68 1.52 -14.86 2.61
CA PRO A 68 0.85 -16.08 2.16
C PRO A 68 -0.62 -16.12 2.59
N LYS A 69 -0.91 -15.79 3.86
CA LYS A 69 -2.28 -15.78 4.39
C LYS A 69 -3.16 -14.77 3.67
N VAL A 70 -2.66 -13.55 3.44
CA VAL A 70 -3.41 -12.49 2.75
C VAL A 70 -3.63 -12.83 1.28
N THR A 71 -2.61 -13.37 0.61
CA THR A 71 -2.74 -13.81 -0.79
C THR A 71 -3.79 -14.92 -0.92
N GLN A 72 -3.81 -15.88 0.01
CA GLN A 72 -4.84 -16.91 0.04
C GLN A 72 -6.24 -16.32 0.22
N LYS A 73 -6.43 -15.32 1.09
CA LYS A 73 -7.73 -14.64 1.20
C LYS A 73 -8.19 -14.00 -0.12
N PHE A 74 -7.27 -13.43 -0.91
CA PHE A 74 -7.64 -12.89 -2.23
C PHE A 74 -8.10 -13.98 -3.19
N ILE A 75 -7.44 -15.15 -3.15
CA ILE A 75 -7.82 -16.32 -3.95
C ILE A 75 -9.19 -16.83 -3.51
N ASP A 76 -9.39 -17.01 -2.20
CA ASP A 76 -10.64 -17.51 -1.62
C ASP A 76 -11.83 -16.58 -1.95
N LYS A 77 -11.60 -15.26 -1.99
CA LYS A 77 -12.61 -14.27 -2.40
C LYS A 77 -12.85 -14.24 -3.93
N GLY A 78 -12.02 -14.92 -4.72
CA GLY A 78 -12.07 -14.86 -6.18
C GLY A 78 -11.55 -13.53 -6.76
N TRP A 79 -10.77 -12.78 -5.98
CA TRP A 79 -10.15 -11.52 -6.41
C TRP A 79 -8.82 -11.76 -7.13
N LEU A 80 -8.11 -12.80 -6.75
CA LEU A 80 -6.90 -13.27 -7.42
C LEU A 80 -7.17 -14.61 -8.07
N VAL A 81 -7.19 -14.65 -9.39
CA VAL A 81 -7.47 -15.85 -10.19
C VAL A 81 -6.16 -16.38 -10.73
N GLN A 82 -5.90 -17.67 -10.53
CA GLN A 82 -4.76 -18.33 -11.12
C GLN A 82 -5.10 -18.85 -12.51
N GLU A 83 -4.30 -18.45 -13.50
CA GLU A 83 -4.28 -19.02 -14.84
C GLU A 83 -2.85 -19.51 -15.11
N ASP A 84 -2.69 -20.81 -15.32
CA ASP A 84 -1.39 -21.49 -15.41
C ASP A 84 -0.46 -21.16 -14.21
N ASP A 85 0.69 -20.53 -14.49
CA ASP A 85 1.70 -20.13 -13.52
C ASP A 85 1.58 -18.67 -13.09
N ARG A 86 0.44 -18.02 -13.37
CA ARG A 86 0.23 -16.58 -13.15
C ARG A 86 -1.06 -16.29 -12.40
N TYR A 87 -0.99 -15.21 -11.62
CA TYR A 87 -2.14 -14.60 -10.99
C TYR A 87 -2.60 -13.37 -11.77
N PHE A 88 -3.91 -13.26 -11.91
CA PHE A 88 -4.64 -12.16 -12.52
C PHE A 88 -5.68 -11.61 -11.54
N LEU A 89 -5.95 -10.31 -11.62
CA LEU A 89 -7.07 -9.73 -10.89
C LEU A 89 -8.39 -10.03 -11.60
N SER A 90 -9.40 -10.40 -10.84
CA SER A 90 -10.77 -10.45 -11.34
C SER A 90 -11.28 -9.05 -11.72
N LYS A 91 -12.42 -8.96 -12.41
CA LYS A 91 -13.02 -7.67 -12.78
C LYS A 91 -13.32 -6.79 -11.55
N GLU A 92 -13.86 -7.40 -10.50
CA GLU A 92 -14.15 -6.71 -9.23
C GLU A 92 -12.86 -6.24 -8.56
N ALA A 93 -11.85 -7.11 -8.48
CA ALA A 93 -10.56 -6.75 -7.89
C ALA A 93 -9.89 -5.61 -8.65
N ASN A 94 -9.98 -5.56 -9.98
CA ASN A 94 -9.47 -4.44 -10.77
C ASN A 94 -10.15 -3.12 -10.38
N GLN A 95 -11.48 -3.09 -10.25
CA GLN A 95 -12.21 -1.89 -9.82
C GLN A 95 -11.78 -1.42 -8.43
N VAL A 96 -11.58 -2.35 -7.51
CA VAL A 96 -11.07 -2.05 -6.17
C VAL A 96 -9.64 -1.51 -6.25
N THR A 97 -8.74 -2.15 -6.98
CA THR A 97 -7.36 -1.65 -7.11
C THR A 97 -7.24 -0.33 -7.84
N ASP A 98 -8.16 -0.03 -8.76
CA ASP A 98 -8.24 1.26 -9.44
C ASP A 98 -8.68 2.36 -8.45
N PHE A 99 -9.67 2.09 -7.59
CA PHE A 99 -10.08 3.04 -6.55
C PHE A 99 -8.96 3.30 -5.52
N TYR A 100 -8.22 2.27 -5.15
CA TYR A 100 -7.14 2.35 -4.16
C TYR A 100 -5.75 2.60 -4.79
N SER A 101 -5.66 2.99 -6.07
CA SER A 101 -4.39 3.08 -6.82
C SER A 101 -3.34 3.94 -6.13
N ASP A 102 -3.81 5.00 -5.46
CA ASP A 102 -3.01 6.00 -4.77
C ASP A 102 -2.16 5.42 -3.64
N LEU A 103 -2.56 4.27 -3.06
CA LEU A 103 -1.74 3.55 -2.08
C LEU A 103 -0.36 3.21 -2.62
N TRP A 104 -0.24 2.94 -3.92
CA TRP A 104 1.05 2.65 -4.54
C TRP A 104 1.97 3.88 -4.54
N GLU A 105 1.41 5.06 -4.82
CA GLU A 105 2.16 6.33 -4.83
C GLU A 105 2.58 6.71 -3.42
N MET A 106 1.65 6.63 -2.47
CA MET A 106 1.90 6.82 -1.03
C MET A 106 3.02 5.93 -0.52
N HIS A 107 3.01 4.66 -0.91
CA HIS A 107 4.03 3.69 -0.52
C HIS A 107 5.42 4.05 -1.05
N GLN A 108 5.51 4.64 -2.24
CA GLN A 108 6.79 4.98 -2.90
C GLN A 108 7.36 6.33 -2.45
N ALA A 109 6.61 7.13 -1.69
CA ALA A 109 7.08 8.42 -1.19
C ALA A 109 8.05 8.23 0.00
N ASP A 110 9.34 8.11 -0.32
CA ASP A 110 10.41 7.82 0.64
C ASP A 110 10.79 9.00 1.55
N ASN A 111 10.36 10.22 1.23
CA ASN A 111 10.78 11.44 1.93
C ASN A 111 9.76 11.99 2.94
N PHE A 112 8.65 11.30 3.16
CA PHE A 112 7.59 11.77 4.06
C PHE A 112 7.14 10.64 5.02
N PRO A 113 6.93 10.94 6.31
CA PRO A 113 6.41 9.98 7.29
C PRO A 113 4.91 9.71 7.05
N ILE A 114 4.61 9.00 5.96
CA ILE A 114 3.26 8.63 5.52
C ILE A 114 2.73 7.44 6.32
N CYS A 115 1.51 7.57 6.80
CA CYS A 115 0.66 6.53 7.34
C CYS A 115 -0.51 6.26 6.39
N LEU A 116 -0.63 5.05 5.87
CA LEU A 116 -1.66 4.70 4.88
C LEU A 116 -3.07 5.08 5.37
N ASP A 117 -3.43 4.68 6.60
CA ASP A 117 -4.79 4.86 7.13
C ASP A 117 -5.20 6.32 7.37
N GLU A 118 -4.24 7.16 7.74
CA GLU A 118 -4.51 8.56 8.10
C GLU A 118 -4.39 9.49 6.90
N ASP A 119 -3.46 9.17 6.00
CA ASP A 119 -3.18 10.01 4.85
C ASP A 119 -4.05 9.66 3.65
N PHE A 120 -4.44 8.40 3.44
CA PHE A 120 -5.26 7.98 2.29
C PHE A 120 -6.55 8.80 2.11
N PRO A 121 -7.39 9.06 3.13
CA PRO A 121 -8.60 9.88 2.95
C PRO A 121 -8.32 11.33 2.52
N ASN A 122 -7.13 11.84 2.82
CA ASN A 122 -6.69 13.18 2.46
C ASN A 122 -5.71 13.18 1.27
N TRP A 123 -5.37 12.01 0.75
CA TRP A 123 -4.51 11.79 -0.40
C TRP A 123 -5.33 12.12 -1.64
N ASN A 124 -5.51 13.41 -1.80
CA ASN A 124 -6.46 14.03 -2.69
C ASN A 124 -6.06 13.74 -4.13
N HIS A 125 -6.57 12.65 -4.74
CA HIS A 125 -6.63 12.32 -6.19
C HIS A 125 -5.92 13.31 -7.14
N GLY A 126 -4.60 13.51 -6.97
CA GLY A 126 -3.79 14.50 -7.69
C GLY A 126 -4.09 16.01 -7.53
N LYS A 127 -4.52 16.56 -6.37
CA LYS A 127 -4.73 18.03 -6.22
C LYS A 127 -4.27 18.76 -4.95
N LEU A 128 -3.51 18.16 -4.04
CA LEU A 128 -2.87 18.93 -2.95
C LEU A 128 -1.39 18.55 -2.74
N LEU A 129 -0.56 18.92 -3.71
CA LEU A 129 0.86 19.24 -3.48
C LEU A 129 1.24 20.54 -4.21
N ILE A 130 0.46 21.60 -4.00
CA ILE A 130 0.91 22.98 -4.25
C ILE A 130 0.63 23.81 -3.02
N THR A 131 1.50 23.74 -2.03
CA THR A 131 2.15 24.90 -1.39
C THR A 131 3.25 24.35 -0.48
N PHE A 132 4.42 25.00 -0.51
CA PHE A 132 5.71 24.62 0.11
C PHE A 132 6.69 23.87 -0.81
N TYR A 133 7.07 24.51 -1.93
CA TYR A 133 8.41 25.09 -2.13
C TYR A 133 8.35 26.15 -3.24
#